data_AF-I9RNZ8-F1
#
_entry.id   AF-I9RNZ8-F1
#
_cell.length_a   1.000
_cell.length_b   1.000
_cell.length_c   1.000
_cell.angle_alpha   90.00
_cell.angle_beta   90.00
_cell.angle_gamma   90.00
#
_symmetry.space_group_name_H-M   'P 1'
#
loop_
_entity.id
_entity.type
_entity.pdbx_description
1 polymer ?
#
loop_
_entity_poly.entity_id
_entity_poly.type
_entity_poly.pdbx_seq_one_letter_code
_entity_poly.pdbx_strand_id
1 'polypeptide(L)'
;MKKLVYIVFFVSFVVTTACSKIDYQINEAYETAEITGITLYAVSDKPVNVVESFEIDIENALVQAFVPQGTDLTQLRLVLTISTGATVTPSVNGFIDLSVPKEYTVTSPNGLVKKDWTIDVDVVQSE
;
A
#
# COMPACT_ATOMS: atom_id res chain seq x y z
N MET A 1 -69.02 -29.39 22.97
CA MET A 1 -69.89 -28.19 23.09
C MET A 1 -69.04 -27.14 23.82
N LYS A 2 -68.61 -25.98 23.31
CA LYS A 2 -69.08 -25.00 22.32
C LYS A 2 -67.80 -24.35 21.68
N LYS A 3 -67.70 -24.19 20.35
CA LYS A 3 -67.84 -22.91 19.57
C LYS A 3 -66.80 -21.85 19.98
N LEU A 4 -66.04 -21.11 19.17
CA LEU A 4 -66.01 -20.67 17.75
C LEU A 4 -64.63 -19.99 17.57
N VAL A 5 -63.83 -20.29 16.55
CA VAL A 5 -63.59 -19.46 15.33
C VAL A 5 -63.30 -17.96 15.58
N TYR A 6 -62.04 -17.55 15.33
CA TYR A 6 -61.59 -16.23 14.85
C TYR A 6 -60.40 -16.50 13.91
N ILE A 7 -60.59 -16.55 12.58
CA ILE A 7 -60.52 -15.44 11.60
C ILE A 7 -59.09 -14.86 11.43
N VAL A 8 -58.40 -15.37 10.40
CA VAL A 8 -57.71 -14.65 9.32
C VAL A 8 -56.99 -13.33 9.67
N PHE A 9 -55.65 -13.39 9.81
CA PHE A 9 -54.62 -12.41 9.41
C PHE A 9 -53.31 -12.89 10.06
N PHE A 10 -52.34 -13.47 9.36
CA PHE A 10 -51.35 -12.72 8.61
C PHE A 10 -50.62 -13.71 7.70
N VAL A 11 -50.93 -13.65 6.41
CA VAL A 11 -50.03 -14.10 5.36
C VAL A 11 -48.68 -13.40 5.56
N SER A 12 -47.60 -14.14 5.37
CA SER A 12 -46.22 -13.65 5.24
C SER A 12 -45.48 -13.34 6.56
N PHE A 13 -44.73 -14.33 7.04
CA PHE A 13 -43.37 -14.04 7.51
C PHE A 13 -42.40 -14.77 6.58
N VAL A 14 -42.21 -14.12 5.43
CA VAL A 14 -40.98 -14.00 4.65
C VAL A 14 -39.94 -15.07 4.94
N VAL A 15 -39.72 -15.94 3.95
CA VAL A 15 -38.46 -16.66 3.78
C VAL A 15 -37.37 -15.60 3.57
N THR A 16 -36.79 -15.07 4.64
CA THR A 16 -35.59 -14.24 4.51
C THR A 16 -34.44 -15.19 4.28
N THR A 17 -34.09 -15.36 3.01
CA THR A 17 -32.79 -15.85 2.57
C THR A 17 -31.72 -15.14 3.40
N ALA A 18 -31.17 -15.82 4.40
CA ALA A 18 -29.93 -15.43 5.02
C ALA A 18 -28.85 -15.64 3.97
N CYS A 19 -28.67 -14.63 3.11
CA CYS A 19 -27.40 -14.44 2.44
C CYS A 19 -26.43 -14.10 3.57
N SER A 20 -25.83 -15.12 4.20
CA SER A 20 -24.67 -14.89 5.06
C SER A 20 -23.65 -14.25 4.15
N LYS A 21 -23.48 -12.93 4.24
CA LYS A 21 -22.30 -12.30 3.69
C LYS A 21 -21.14 -13.08 4.30
N ILE A 22 -20.36 -13.73 3.46
CA ILE A 22 -19.13 -14.35 3.94
C ILE A 22 -18.28 -13.17 4.38
N ASP A 23 -18.17 -12.98 5.69
CA ASP A 23 -17.27 -12.00 6.26
C ASP A 23 -15.86 -12.54 6.03
N TYR A 24 -15.28 -12.20 4.88
CA TYR A 24 -13.89 -12.49 4.59
C TYR A 24 -13.03 -11.68 5.57
N GLN A 25 -12.53 -12.35 6.60
CA GLN A 25 -11.53 -11.80 7.51
C GLN A 25 -10.16 -11.97 6.86
N ILE A 26 -9.44 -10.87 6.67
CA ILE A 26 -8.03 -10.93 6.24
C ILE A 26 -7.23 -11.54 7.40
N ASN A 27 -6.33 -12.46 7.06
CA ASN A 27 -5.43 -13.03 8.06
C ASN A 27 -4.54 -11.93 8.62
N GLU A 28 -4.45 -11.83 9.95
CA GLU A 28 -3.64 -10.86 10.69
C GLU A 28 -2.16 -10.85 10.23
N ALA A 29 -1.64 -11.98 9.72
CA ALA A 29 -0.29 -12.05 9.15
C ALA A 29 -0.08 -11.13 7.92
N TYR A 30 -1.14 -10.68 7.26
CA TYR A 30 -1.07 -9.71 6.16
C TYR A 30 -1.23 -8.25 6.63
N GLU A 31 -1.56 -8.02 7.90
CA GLU A 31 -1.69 -6.67 8.47
C GLU A 31 -0.30 -6.08 8.77
N THR A 32 0.48 -5.88 7.72
CA THR A 32 1.84 -5.32 7.77
C THR A 32 1.91 -4.07 6.89
N ALA A 33 2.81 -3.14 7.25
CA ALA A 33 2.96 -1.85 6.59
C ALA A 33 4.42 -1.58 6.22
N GLU A 34 5.06 -2.55 5.57
CA GLU A 34 6.49 -2.51 5.28
C GLU A 34 6.78 -2.10 3.83
N ILE A 35 7.91 -1.43 3.61
CA ILE A 35 8.55 -1.30 2.30
C ILE A 35 9.64 -2.37 2.22
N THR A 36 9.67 -3.12 1.12
CA THR A 36 10.58 -4.25 0.91
C THR A 36 11.43 -4.11 -0.34
N GLY A 37 11.21 -3.06 -1.13
CA GLY A 37 12.01 -2.78 -2.30
C GLY A 37 11.70 -1.40 -2.89
N ILE A 38 12.67 -0.89 -3.65
CA ILE A 38 12.60 0.38 -4.34
C ILE A 38 13.16 0.21 -5.76
N THR A 39 12.58 0.91 -6.71
CA THR A 39 13.07 1.02 -8.08
C THR A 39 12.87 2.46 -8.55
N LEU A 40 13.88 3.00 -9.21
CA LEU A 40 13.89 4.37 -9.72
C LEU A 40 14.15 4.33 -11.22
N TYR A 41 13.36 5.07 -12.00
CA TYR A 41 13.62 5.26 -13.43
C TYR A 41 13.87 6.73 -13.71
N ALA A 42 15.02 7.02 -14.34
CA ALA A 42 15.31 8.35 -14.86
C ALA A 42 14.51 8.64 -16.14
N VAL A 43 14.33 9.93 -16.46
CA VAL A 43 13.73 10.37 -17.71
C VAL A 43 14.63 9.99 -18.88
N SER A 44 14.16 9.08 -19.74
CA SER A 44 14.86 8.71 -20.97
C SER A 44 13.91 8.05 -21.98
N ASP A 45 14.33 7.97 -23.25
CA ASP A 45 13.58 7.28 -24.32
C ASP A 45 13.40 5.78 -24.04
N LYS A 46 14.24 5.20 -23.18
CA LYS A 46 14.19 3.82 -22.72
C LYS A 46 14.41 3.81 -21.20
N PRO A 47 13.35 3.90 -20.39
CA PRO A 47 13.50 3.98 -18.94
C PRO A 47 14.19 2.70 -18.43
N VAL A 48 15.33 2.88 -17.76
CA VAL A 48 16.11 1.82 -17.11
C VAL A 48 16.09 2.08 -15.61
N ASN A 49 16.11 1.00 -14.82
CA ASN A 49 16.29 1.12 -13.38
C ASN A 49 17.67 1.71 -13.09
N VAL A 50 17.72 2.83 -12.38
CA VAL A 50 18.97 3.54 -12.04
C VAL A 50 19.43 3.28 -10.60
N VAL A 51 18.76 2.41 -9.84
CA VAL A 51 19.21 2.03 -8.50
C VAL A 51 20.42 1.10 -8.61
N GLU A 52 21.57 1.51 -8.08
CA GLU A 52 22.78 0.68 -7.97
C GLU A 52 22.69 -0.25 -6.75
N SER A 53 22.29 0.31 -5.62
CA SER A 53 22.04 -0.40 -4.37
C SER A 53 20.98 0.33 -3.53
N PHE A 54 20.42 -0.36 -2.55
CA PHE A 54 19.54 0.26 -1.57
C PHE A 54 19.62 -0.49 -0.23
N GLU A 55 19.32 0.23 0.84
CA GLU A 55 19.22 -0.30 2.19
C GLU A 55 17.82 0.04 2.76
N ILE A 56 17.28 -0.89 3.55
CA ILE A 56 15.98 -0.71 4.21
C ILE A 56 16.18 -0.94 5.71
N ASP A 57 15.99 0.12 6.47
CA ASP A 57 15.94 0.08 7.93
C ASP A 57 14.46 -0.01 8.35
N ILE A 58 14.05 -1.22 8.72
CA ILE A 58 12.69 -1.51 9.16
C ILE A 58 12.39 -0.84 10.51
N GLU A 59 13.36 -0.71 11.41
CA GLU A 59 13.11 -0.16 12.75
C GLU A 59 12.90 1.36 12.68
N ASN A 60 13.71 2.04 11.87
CA ASN A 60 13.63 3.49 11.67
C ASN A 60 12.70 3.91 10.52
N ALA A 61 12.08 2.94 9.82
CA ALA A 61 11.22 3.17 8.66
C ALA A 61 11.90 4.05 7.59
N LEU A 62 13.14 3.72 7.25
CA LEU A 62 13.95 4.44 6.29
C LEU A 62 14.32 3.54 5.10
N VAL A 63 14.15 4.06 3.90
CA VAL A 63 14.71 3.47 2.67
C VAL A 63 15.77 4.44 2.16
N GLN A 64 17.01 3.97 2.08
CA GLN A 64 18.10 4.70 1.45
C GLN A 64 18.42 4.05 0.11
N ALA A 65 18.33 4.80 -0.98
CA ALA A 65 18.66 4.31 -2.32
C ALA A 65 19.85 5.07 -2.90
N PHE A 66 20.72 4.34 -3.59
CA PHE A 66 21.94 4.87 -4.17
C PHE A 66 21.87 4.78 -5.69
N VAL A 67 22.12 5.89 -6.37
CA VAL A 67 22.08 6.01 -7.84
C VAL A 67 23.41 6.54 -8.39
N PRO A 68 23.71 6.36 -9.69
CA PRO A 68 24.97 6.82 -10.26
C PRO A 68 25.13 8.34 -10.15
N GLN A 69 26.38 8.79 -10.04
CA GLN A 69 26.71 10.21 -10.12
C GLN A 69 26.17 10.85 -11.40
N GLY A 70 25.60 12.05 -11.28
CA GLY A 70 25.02 12.79 -12.40
C GLY A 70 23.57 12.44 -12.72
N THR A 71 22.95 11.50 -11.97
CA THR A 71 21.51 11.27 -12.04
C THR A 71 20.76 12.53 -11.59
N ASP A 72 19.81 13.01 -12.40
CA ASP A 72 18.93 14.11 -12.04
C ASP A 72 17.83 13.62 -11.08
N LEU A 73 17.99 13.93 -9.79
CA LEU A 73 17.06 13.52 -8.74
C LEU A 73 15.74 14.31 -8.77
N THR A 74 15.66 15.41 -9.52
CA THR A 74 14.46 16.26 -9.55
C THR A 74 13.32 15.68 -10.40
N GLN A 75 13.62 14.66 -11.21
CA GLN A 75 12.66 14.02 -12.11
C GLN A 75 12.85 12.50 -12.18
N LEU A 76 12.40 11.79 -11.13
CA LEU A 76 12.47 10.33 -11.07
C LEU A 76 11.09 9.69 -10.99
N ARG A 77 10.89 8.57 -11.67
CA ARG A 77 9.72 7.71 -11.47
C ARG A 77 10.02 6.69 -10.39
N LEU A 78 9.42 6.89 -9.22
CA LEU A 78 9.51 5.99 -8.07
C LEU A 78 8.56 4.80 -8.21
N VAL A 79 9.03 3.61 -7.83
CA VAL A 79 8.20 2.43 -7.61
C VAL A 79 8.63 1.80 -6.29
N LEU A 80 7.67 1.62 -5.37
CA LEU A 80 7.88 0.95 -4.09
C LEU A 80 7.26 -0.44 -4.13
N THR A 81 8.00 -1.44 -3.63
CA THR A 81 7.45 -2.75 -3.31
C THR A 81 7.04 -2.74 -1.85
N ILE A 82 5.75 -2.89 -1.57
CA ILE A 82 5.18 -2.79 -0.23
C ILE A 82 4.56 -4.12 0.19
N SER A 83 4.24 -4.26 1.49
CA SER A 83 3.46 -5.37 2.03
C SER A 83 2.25 -5.74 1.16
N THR A 84 2.00 -7.03 0.99
CA THR A 84 0.90 -7.53 0.15
C THR A 84 -0.45 -6.94 0.57
N GLY A 85 -1.14 -6.30 -0.37
CA GLY A 85 -2.45 -5.68 -0.13
C GLY A 85 -2.40 -4.37 0.65
N ALA A 86 -1.22 -3.91 1.09
CA ALA A 86 -1.06 -2.59 1.66
C ALA A 86 -1.23 -1.50 0.58
N THR A 87 -1.39 -0.26 1.05
CA THR A 87 -1.49 0.93 0.21
C THR A 87 -0.46 1.96 0.67
N VAL A 88 -0.07 2.87 -0.22
CA VAL A 88 0.89 3.95 0.07
C VAL A 88 0.26 5.32 -0.18
N THR A 89 0.47 6.27 0.72
CA THR A 89 -0.02 7.66 0.61
C THR A 89 1.12 8.65 0.91
N PRO A 90 1.33 9.70 0.10
CA PRO A 90 0.64 10.01 -1.14
C PRO A 90 0.83 8.93 -2.20
N SER A 91 -0.09 8.84 -3.16
CA SER A 91 0.04 7.88 -4.26
C SER A 91 1.31 8.18 -5.06
N VAL A 92 2.13 7.16 -5.30
CA VAL A 92 3.33 7.28 -6.13
C VAL A 92 2.93 7.29 -7.61
N ASN A 93 2.93 8.45 -8.24
CA ASN A 93 2.59 8.61 -9.65
C ASN A 93 3.47 9.65 -10.36
N GLY A 94 3.64 9.49 -11.67
CA GLY A 94 4.42 10.43 -12.48
C GLY A 94 5.90 10.49 -12.12
N PHE A 95 6.52 11.63 -12.43
CA PHE A 95 7.88 11.98 -12.03
C PHE A 95 7.83 12.83 -10.76
N ILE A 96 8.74 12.53 -9.84
CA ILE A 96 8.80 13.09 -8.50
C ILE A 96 10.21 13.60 -8.27
N ASP A 97 10.32 14.74 -7.58
CA ASP A 97 11.57 15.27 -7.08
C ASP A 97 11.98 14.54 -5.80
N LEU A 98 13.09 13.81 -5.88
CA LEU A 98 13.73 13.07 -4.80
C LEU A 98 15.10 13.67 -4.44
N SER A 99 15.35 14.95 -4.78
CA SER A 99 16.56 15.67 -4.35
C SER A 99 16.59 15.97 -2.84
N VAL A 100 15.46 15.75 -2.17
CA VAL A 100 15.30 15.80 -0.72
C VAL A 100 14.45 14.60 -0.27
N PRO A 101 14.62 14.13 0.98
CA PRO A 101 13.83 13.02 1.51
C PRO A 101 12.32 13.24 1.37
N LYS A 102 11.59 12.16 1.09
CA LYS A 102 10.12 12.16 0.95
C LYS A 102 9.47 11.18 1.91
N GLU A 103 8.42 11.65 2.58
CA GLU A 103 7.61 10.86 3.49
C GLU A 103 6.44 10.17 2.78
N TYR A 104 6.21 8.91 3.12
CA TYR A 104 5.07 8.11 2.67
C TYR A 104 4.51 7.27 3.81
N THR A 105 3.20 7.25 3.97
CA THR A 105 2.51 6.34 4.88
C THR A 105 2.14 5.05 4.15
N VAL A 106 2.66 3.91 4.61
CA VAL A 106 2.16 2.59 4.23
C VAL A 106 1.05 2.19 5.20
N THR A 107 -0.08 1.77 4.66
CA THR A 107 -1.26 1.33 5.43
C THR A 107 -1.60 -0.10 5.04
N SER A 108 -1.71 -0.98 6.03
CA SER A 108 -2.05 -2.40 5.84
C SER A 108 -3.45 -2.58 5.23
N PRO A 109 -3.82 -3.79 4.75
CA PRO A 109 -5.06 -4.01 4.00
C PRO A 109 -6.35 -3.54 4.69
N ASN A 110 -6.52 -3.80 6.00
CA ASN A 110 -7.66 -3.27 6.78
C ASN A 110 -7.35 -1.94 7.49
N GLY A 111 -6.15 -1.40 7.31
CA GLY A 111 -5.69 -0.17 7.92
C GLY A 111 -5.45 -0.24 9.43
N LEU A 112 -5.28 -1.45 9.97
CA LEU A 112 -4.97 -1.69 11.38
C LEU A 112 -3.54 -1.28 11.73
N VAL A 113 -2.61 -1.46 10.79
CA VAL A 113 -1.21 -1.07 10.93
C VAL A 113 -0.90 0.05 9.94
N LYS A 114 -0.25 1.09 10.43
CA LYS A 114 0.24 2.22 9.65
C LYS A 114 1.66 2.53 10.04
N LYS A 115 2.48 2.84 9.05
CA LYS A 115 3.89 3.16 9.25
C LYS A 115 4.28 4.28 8.29
N ASP A 116 4.83 5.34 8.85
CA ASP A 116 5.37 6.46 8.08
C ASP A 116 6.82 6.13 7.73
N TRP A 117 7.15 6.23 6.45
CA TRP A 117 8.42 5.87 5.87
C TRP A 117 9.08 7.08 5.23
N THR A 118 10.37 7.25 5.49
CA THR A 118 11.23 8.20 4.78
C THR A 118 11.91 7.50 3.62
N ILE A 119 11.81 8.08 2.41
CA ILE A 119 12.57 7.68 1.23
C ILE A 119 13.66 8.71 0.99
N ASP A 120 14.91 8.29 1.06
CA ASP A 120 16.08 9.13 0.81
C ASP A 120 16.91 8.56 -0.36
N VAL A 121 17.37 9.45 -1.24
CA VAL A 121 18.08 9.07 -2.46
C VAL A 121 19.38 9.85 -2.57
N ASP A 122 20.49 9.11 -2.55
CA ASP A 122 21.84 9.65 -2.64
C ASP A 122 22.52 9.25 -3.95
N VAL A 123 23.44 10.09 -4.40
CA VAL A 123 24.35 9.75 -5.50
C VAL A 123 25.60 9.07 -4.95
N VAL A 124 25.98 7.94 -5.53
CA VAL A 124 27.26 7.30 -5.23
C VAL A 124 28.37 8.17 -5.82
N GLN A 125 29.34 8.57 -4.99
CA GLN A 125 30.56 9.19 -5.50
C GLN A 125 31.40 8.09 -6.15
N SER A 126 31.73 8.23 -7.43
CA SER A 126 32.71 7.34 -8.07
C SER A 126 34.09 7.58 -7.45
N GLU A 127 34.73 6.52 -6.95
CA GLU A 127 36.16 6.54 -6.57
C GLU A 127 37.08 6.73 -7.78
#